data_AF-A0A7C0XRH5-F1
#
_entry.id   AF-A0A7C0XRH5-F1
#
_cell.length_a   1.000
_cell.length_b   1.000
_cell.length_c   1.000
_cell.angle_alpha   90.00
_cell.angle_beta   90.00
_cell.angle_gamma   90.00
#
_symmetry.space_group_name_H-M   'P 1'
#
loop_
_entity.id
_entity.type
_entity.pdbx_description
1 polymer ?
#
loop_
_entity_poly.entity_id
_entity_poly.type
_entity_poly.pdbx_seq_one_letter_code
_entity_poly.pdbx_strand_id
1 'polypeptide(L)'
;ELQSIQLLFRDFLRMFKDDKGNFKYMERIRDMIINEKRSLQIDYEDLIRFNPKLIDIIEENPDLALQAFSESIKDIVAQEAPDYAEKVPKFYARLNGWVKITPIRGIRSEHVNKLVAIEGIIVRATPPKQKLYKARFVHILPNGEQHEFDWPPGPNEEMGDEIEKPSYCPVCVASMSEEEGRRGKGVFKLIIEKSKFRDYQLIVVQERPEEVPAGQIPRSIEVTLTDDIVDIARPGDRVTIIGVVRLAKGPRRGVKPIFNVYIEANNIIVAQRLLEELKLSPEDEEKIRELGKDPLIRRKIIASIAPTIYGMWDIKEAVALLLFGGVPKIAPDGTKIRGEIHVLLVGDPGTAKSLCFSEPILLLDKSGRIRFRPIGEVVDEYMRKYRAYVRRSKDTEVLNLNEVGEELYTISISPSTLQPEIKRVRALIRHKAPQEVLVVRTKTGRITVITEDHSLVAYDGRKLRPVKPDEAFKNKFLIPILTRIPLSTKRSLIHEVMVGRRKVPLDIDFGYLVGCFIGNGAVIKATAEEKVEIRTTDFNVAKRLVRIVKDKLSVKAKVYVRKTSRRRLWKISINDQDIVKWFKSNLYDNIRCKRRSKHLVKCKVIPEFAYNAPK
;
A
#
# COMPACT_ATOMS: atom_id res chain seq x y z
N GLU A 1 10.46 -44.78 -14.34
CA GLU A 1 10.50 -43.35 -13.95
C GLU A 1 9.85 -43.09 -12.59
N LEU A 2 8.60 -43.48 -12.35
CA LEU A 2 7.93 -43.27 -11.05
C LEU A 2 8.72 -43.88 -9.88
N GLN A 3 9.12 -45.15 -9.97
CA GLN A 3 9.88 -45.84 -8.92
C GLN A 3 11.24 -45.19 -8.61
N SER A 4 11.95 -44.70 -9.63
CA SER A 4 13.23 -44.01 -9.43
C SER A 4 13.06 -42.66 -8.73
N ILE A 5 11.97 -41.94 -9.04
CA ILE A 5 11.65 -40.66 -8.40
C ILE A 5 11.17 -40.87 -6.96
N GLN A 6 10.35 -41.90 -6.73
CA GLN A 6 9.88 -42.33 -5.42
C GLN A 6 11.05 -42.67 -4.47
N LEU A 7 12.11 -43.32 -4.97
CA LEU A 7 13.32 -43.59 -4.18
C LEU A 7 13.99 -42.30 -3.72
N LEU A 8 14.16 -41.30 -4.61
CA LEU A 8 14.77 -40.01 -4.26
C LEU A 8 13.97 -39.27 -3.18
N PHE A 9 12.64 -39.25 -3.29
CA PHE A 9 11.77 -38.65 -2.26
C PHE A 9 11.80 -39.43 -0.94
N ARG A 10 11.86 -40.76 -1.00
CA ARG A 10 11.99 -41.61 0.19
C ARG A 10 13.32 -41.36 0.91
N ASP A 11 14.40 -41.21 0.16
CA ASP A 11 15.73 -40.92 0.70
C ASP A 11 15.75 -39.54 1.35
N PHE A 12 15.11 -38.53 0.74
CA PHE A 12 14.92 -37.21 1.36
C PHE A 12 14.21 -37.31 2.72
N LEU A 13 13.06 -37.99 2.78
CA LEU A 13 12.27 -38.11 4.01
C LEU A 13 13.03 -38.81 5.15
N ARG A 14 13.90 -39.77 4.82
CA ARG A 14 14.69 -40.53 5.80
C ARG A 14 15.98 -39.86 6.21
N MET A 15 16.69 -39.25 5.27
CA MET A 15 18.08 -38.83 5.45
C MET A 15 18.23 -37.34 5.76
N PHE A 16 17.21 -36.51 5.50
CA PHE A 16 17.30 -35.09 5.77
C PHE A 16 17.44 -34.82 7.27
N LYS A 17 18.44 -34.00 7.62
CA LYS A 17 18.72 -33.54 8.98
C LYS A 17 18.57 -32.04 9.06
N ASP A 18 17.97 -31.56 10.16
CA ASP A 18 17.93 -30.13 10.46
C ASP A 18 19.29 -29.60 10.93
N ASP A 19 19.36 -28.28 11.18
CA ASP A 19 20.59 -27.63 11.66
C ASP A 19 21.06 -28.17 13.04
N LYS A 20 20.21 -28.93 13.75
CA LYS A 20 20.51 -29.59 15.05
C LYS A 20 20.91 -31.05 14.89
N GLY A 21 20.91 -31.60 13.67
CA GLY A 21 21.27 -32.98 13.37
C GLY A 21 20.12 -33.99 13.54
N ASN A 22 18.90 -33.54 13.82
CA ASN A 22 17.73 -34.39 13.99
C ASN A 22 17.05 -34.70 12.66
N PHE A 23 16.47 -35.90 12.54
CA PHE A 23 15.71 -36.31 11.35
C PHE A 23 14.32 -35.68 11.33
N LYS A 24 14.26 -34.40 10.95
CA LYS A 24 13.07 -33.55 10.95
C LYS A 24 11.82 -34.22 10.36
N TYR A 25 11.94 -34.84 9.19
CA TYR A 25 10.79 -35.44 8.50
C TYR A 25 10.34 -36.77 9.10
N MET A 26 11.26 -37.56 9.66
CA MET A 26 10.89 -38.76 10.40
C MET A 26 10.12 -38.41 11.68
N GLU A 27 10.53 -37.38 12.41
CA GLU A 27 9.77 -36.87 13.56
C GLU A 27 8.39 -36.36 13.15
N ARG A 28 8.30 -35.55 12.08
CA ARG A 28 7.01 -35.08 11.56
C ARG A 28 6.09 -36.23 11.10
N ILE A 29 6.65 -37.32 10.55
CA ILE A 29 5.87 -38.51 10.18
C ILE A 29 5.34 -39.21 11.43
N ARG A 30 6.14 -39.36 12.50
CA ARG A 30 5.67 -39.92 13.77
C ARG A 30 4.55 -39.06 14.37
N ASP A 31 4.73 -37.74 14.39
CA ASP A 31 3.70 -36.80 14.85
C ASP A 31 2.44 -36.90 14.00
N MET A 32 2.57 -37.07 12.68
CA MET A 32 1.45 -37.27 11.76
C MET A 32 0.66 -38.55 12.09
N ILE A 33 1.36 -39.66 12.39
CA ILE A 33 0.73 -40.93 12.79
C ILE A 33 0.01 -40.78 14.13
N ILE A 34 0.67 -40.18 15.14
CA ILE A 34 0.10 -39.98 16.49
C ILE A 34 -1.17 -39.14 16.44
N ASN A 35 -1.19 -38.10 15.60
CA ASN A 35 -2.33 -37.20 15.47
C ASN A 35 -3.35 -37.65 14.41
N GLU A 36 -3.21 -38.86 13.84
CA GLU A 36 -4.05 -39.42 12.78
C GLU A 36 -4.25 -38.46 11.58
N LYS A 37 -3.20 -37.69 11.25
CA LYS A 37 -3.20 -36.75 10.12
C LYS A 37 -2.84 -37.48 8.83
N ARG A 38 -3.36 -36.97 7.71
CA ARG A 38 -3.14 -37.52 6.37
C ARG A 38 -2.13 -36.72 5.54
N SER A 39 -1.69 -35.58 6.04
CA SER A 39 -0.80 -34.66 5.35
C SER A 39 0.49 -34.39 6.10
N LEU A 40 1.58 -34.33 5.33
CA LEU A 40 2.91 -33.98 5.80
C LEU A 40 3.32 -32.65 5.17
N GLN A 41 3.65 -31.67 6.00
CA GLN A 41 4.18 -30.39 5.53
C GLN A 41 5.67 -30.52 5.18
N ILE A 42 6.03 -30.10 3.97
CA ILE A 42 7.38 -30.21 3.41
C ILE A 42 7.87 -28.82 3.00
N ASP A 43 8.99 -28.40 3.57
CA ASP A 43 9.54 -27.08 3.36
C ASP A 43 10.41 -27.04 2.10
N TYR A 44 10.15 -26.08 1.21
CA TYR A 44 10.90 -25.90 -0.05
C TYR A 44 12.41 -25.74 0.19
N GLU A 45 12.78 -25.01 1.25
CA GLU A 45 14.19 -24.80 1.62
C GLU A 45 14.93 -26.10 1.96
N ASP A 46 14.23 -27.09 2.51
CA ASP A 46 14.84 -28.38 2.85
C ASP A 46 15.09 -29.21 1.59
N LEU A 47 14.14 -29.20 0.65
CA LEU A 47 14.26 -29.89 -0.63
C LEU A 47 15.47 -29.39 -1.42
N ILE A 48 15.64 -28.07 -1.52
CA ILE A 48 16.76 -27.46 -2.23
C ILE A 48 18.11 -27.72 -1.53
N ARG A 49 18.14 -27.73 -0.19
CA ARG A 49 19.35 -28.05 0.60
C ARG A 49 19.78 -29.51 0.42
N PHE A 50 18.83 -30.43 0.33
CA PHE A 50 19.13 -31.85 0.18
C PHE A 50 19.56 -32.21 -1.25
N ASN A 51 18.71 -31.91 -2.23
CA ASN A 51 18.99 -32.22 -3.62
C ASN A 51 18.17 -31.31 -4.55
N PRO A 52 18.82 -30.32 -5.22
CA PRO A 52 18.14 -29.40 -6.13
C PRO A 52 17.35 -30.09 -7.25
N LYS A 53 17.76 -31.30 -7.69
CA LYS A 53 17.05 -32.05 -8.73
C LYS A 53 15.62 -32.40 -8.35
N LEU A 54 15.31 -32.51 -7.05
CA LEU A 54 13.93 -32.73 -6.59
C LEU A 54 13.01 -31.57 -6.98
N ILE A 55 13.53 -30.33 -6.95
CA ILE A 55 12.78 -29.15 -7.36
C ILE A 55 12.54 -29.18 -8.87
N ASP A 56 13.56 -29.52 -9.65
CA ASP A 56 13.43 -29.63 -11.12
C ASP A 56 12.33 -30.64 -11.49
N ILE A 57 12.32 -31.81 -10.83
CA ILE A 57 11.28 -32.84 -11.04
C ILE A 57 9.88 -32.32 -10.69
N ILE A 58 9.74 -31.58 -9.58
CA ILE A 58 8.45 -30.98 -9.16
C ILE A 58 8.00 -29.87 -10.13
N GLU A 59 8.93 -29.07 -10.68
CA GLU A 59 8.62 -28.01 -11.63
C GLU A 59 8.28 -28.52 -13.03
N GLU A 60 8.96 -29.58 -13.50
CA GLU A 60 8.75 -30.19 -14.81
C GLU A 60 7.45 -31.01 -14.88
N ASN A 61 7.20 -31.84 -13.85
CA ASN A 61 6.01 -32.70 -13.81
C ASN A 61 5.46 -32.80 -12.37
N PRO A 62 4.69 -31.79 -11.91
CA PRO A 62 4.21 -31.74 -10.54
C PRO A 62 3.28 -32.91 -10.19
N ASP A 63 2.52 -33.44 -11.15
CA ASP A 63 1.54 -34.50 -10.89
C ASP A 63 2.24 -35.81 -10.54
N LEU A 64 3.19 -36.20 -11.38
CA LEU A 64 4.00 -37.39 -11.17
C LEU A 64 4.88 -37.24 -9.91
N ALA A 65 5.43 -36.04 -9.68
CA ALA A 65 6.24 -35.76 -8.50
C ALA A 65 5.44 -35.86 -7.20
N LEU A 66 4.29 -35.19 -7.11
CA LEU A 66 3.42 -35.22 -5.92
C LEU A 66 2.85 -36.61 -5.66
N GLN A 67 2.54 -37.37 -6.72
CA GLN A 67 2.12 -38.76 -6.59
C GLN A 67 3.25 -39.62 -6.02
N ALA A 68 4.46 -39.57 -6.60
CA ALA A 68 5.61 -40.30 -6.10
C ALA A 68 5.93 -39.94 -4.65
N PHE A 69 5.84 -38.66 -4.29
CA PHE A 69 6.10 -38.19 -2.93
C PHE A 69 5.08 -38.76 -1.93
N SER A 70 3.81 -38.77 -2.32
CA SER A 70 2.71 -39.33 -1.52
C SER A 70 2.87 -40.84 -1.31
N GLU A 71 3.30 -41.56 -2.34
CA GLU A 71 3.64 -42.99 -2.25
C GLU A 71 4.84 -43.24 -1.33
N SER A 72 5.90 -42.43 -1.42
CA SER A 72 7.06 -42.52 -0.51
C SER A 72 6.67 -42.33 0.96
N ILE A 73 5.73 -41.42 1.26
CA ILE A 73 5.21 -41.24 2.63
C ILE A 73 4.46 -42.51 3.07
N LYS A 74 3.58 -43.04 2.20
CA LYS A 74 2.82 -44.26 2.49
C LYS A 74 3.73 -45.45 2.78
N ASP A 75 4.80 -45.64 2.02
CA ASP A 75 5.77 -46.73 2.23
C ASP A 75 6.49 -46.62 3.58
N ILE A 76 6.84 -45.41 4.01
CA ILE A 76 7.48 -45.18 5.31
C ILE A 76 6.48 -45.44 6.44
N VAL A 77 5.26 -44.92 6.31
CA VAL A 77 4.19 -45.14 7.30
C VAL A 77 3.82 -46.61 7.41
N ALA A 78 3.78 -47.36 6.30
CA ALA A 78 3.52 -48.80 6.30
C ALA A 78 4.60 -49.61 7.04
N GLN A 79 5.83 -49.10 7.16
CA GLN A 79 6.90 -49.75 7.92
C GLN A 79 6.82 -49.43 9.42
N GLU A 80 6.44 -48.20 9.78
CA GLU A 80 6.35 -47.76 11.18
C GLU A 80 5.02 -48.16 11.85
N ALA A 81 3.91 -48.08 11.11
CA ALA A 81 2.55 -48.34 11.59
C ALA A 81 1.67 -48.97 10.48
N PRO A 82 1.76 -50.30 10.25
CA PRO A 82 1.00 -51.01 9.22
C PRO A 82 -0.52 -50.81 9.32
N ASP A 83 -1.07 -50.92 10.54
CA ASP A 83 -2.51 -50.78 10.80
C ASP A 83 -3.06 -49.41 10.39
N TYR A 84 -2.26 -48.36 10.53
CA TYR A 84 -2.62 -47.01 10.15
C TYR A 84 -2.56 -46.82 8.62
N ALA A 85 -1.54 -47.40 7.98
CA ALA A 85 -1.37 -47.37 6.53
C ALA A 85 -2.50 -48.10 5.78
N GLU A 86 -3.11 -49.13 6.37
CA GLU A 86 -4.28 -49.81 5.80
C GLU A 86 -5.57 -48.99 5.94
N LYS A 87 -5.75 -48.30 7.08
CA LYS A 87 -6.93 -47.46 7.32
C LYS A 87 -6.96 -46.22 6.43
N VAL A 88 -5.80 -45.61 6.17
CA VAL A 88 -5.70 -44.37 5.40
C VAL A 88 -5.38 -44.68 3.93
N PRO A 89 -6.29 -44.39 2.98
CA PRO A 89 -6.08 -44.79 1.58
C PRO A 89 -4.91 -44.06 0.91
N LYS A 90 -4.73 -42.77 1.23
CA LYS A 90 -3.79 -41.85 0.59
C LYS A 90 -3.22 -40.85 1.59
N PHE A 91 -1.93 -40.58 1.49
CA PHE A 91 -1.23 -39.52 2.21
C PHE A 91 -0.91 -38.36 1.25
N TYR A 92 -0.74 -37.15 1.78
CA TYR A 92 -0.49 -35.96 0.99
C TYR A 92 0.81 -35.25 1.38
N ALA A 93 1.66 -35.00 0.39
CA ALA A 93 2.85 -34.17 0.50
C ALA A 93 2.48 -32.69 0.29
N ARG A 94 2.27 -31.94 1.38
CA ARG A 94 1.85 -30.53 1.34
C ARG A 94 3.09 -29.62 1.31
N LEU A 95 3.38 -29.03 0.16
CA LEU A 95 4.54 -28.16 -0.04
C LEU A 95 4.36 -26.81 0.66
N ASN A 96 5.41 -26.29 1.28
CA ASN A 96 5.43 -25.05 2.03
C ASN A 96 6.62 -24.16 1.62
N GLY A 97 6.46 -22.84 1.75
CA GLY A 97 7.55 -21.88 1.52
C GLY A 97 8.05 -21.79 0.07
N TRP A 98 7.18 -22.04 -0.91
CA TRP A 98 7.56 -21.98 -2.34
C TRP A 98 8.01 -20.56 -2.72
N VAL A 99 9.27 -20.42 -3.16
CA VAL A 99 9.93 -19.11 -3.32
C VAL A 99 9.38 -18.31 -4.51
N LYS A 100 9.01 -18.99 -5.60
CA LYS A 100 8.53 -18.34 -6.82
C LYS A 100 7.05 -17.98 -6.70
N ILE A 101 6.76 -16.77 -6.19
CA ILE A 101 5.40 -16.23 -6.13
C ILE A 101 5.01 -15.61 -7.47
N THR A 102 3.96 -16.15 -8.08
CA THR A 102 3.37 -15.66 -9.32
C THR A 102 2.17 -14.75 -9.00
N PRO A 103 2.15 -13.48 -9.45
CA PRO A 103 0.97 -12.63 -9.30
C PRO A 103 -0.23 -13.23 -10.04
N ILE A 104 -1.44 -13.11 -9.49
CA ILE A 104 -2.66 -13.68 -10.11
C ILE A 104 -2.87 -13.15 -11.53
N ARG A 105 -2.65 -11.85 -11.79
CA ARG A 105 -2.64 -11.25 -13.13
C ARG A 105 -1.53 -11.72 -14.04
N GLY A 106 -0.46 -12.28 -13.49
CA GLY A 106 0.69 -12.84 -14.21
C GLY A 106 0.47 -14.26 -14.74
N ILE A 107 -0.59 -14.96 -14.34
CA ILE A 107 -0.85 -16.33 -14.79
C ILE A 107 -1.14 -16.35 -16.30
N ARG A 108 -0.37 -17.16 -17.04
CA ARG A 108 -0.39 -17.29 -18.50
C ARG A 108 -0.32 -18.77 -18.90
N SER A 109 -0.43 -19.05 -20.20
CA SER A 109 -0.38 -20.41 -20.77
C SER A 109 0.87 -21.19 -20.37
N GLU A 110 2.01 -20.54 -20.18
CA GLU A 110 3.29 -21.16 -19.75
C GLU A 110 3.25 -21.78 -18.35
N HIS A 111 2.25 -21.40 -17.53
CA HIS A 111 2.05 -21.91 -16.18
C HIS A 111 1.11 -23.11 -16.13
N VAL A 112 0.42 -23.43 -17.24
CA VAL A 112 -0.53 -24.55 -17.30
C VAL A 112 0.20 -25.87 -17.01
N ASN A 113 -0.36 -26.69 -16.14
CA ASN A 113 0.21 -27.93 -15.62
C ASN A 113 1.53 -27.75 -14.86
N LYS A 114 1.84 -26.54 -14.41
CA LYS A 114 2.98 -26.27 -13.52
C LYS A 114 2.51 -25.88 -12.13
N LEU A 115 3.37 -26.15 -11.16
CA LEU A 115 3.17 -25.69 -9.78
C LEU A 115 3.46 -24.18 -9.70
N VAL A 116 2.54 -23.44 -9.10
CA VAL A 116 2.68 -22.00 -8.84
C VAL A 116 2.33 -21.72 -7.38
N ALA A 117 2.94 -20.66 -6.84
CA ALA A 117 2.52 -20.07 -5.59
C ALA A 117 1.85 -18.73 -5.88
N ILE A 118 0.65 -18.51 -5.37
CA ILE A 118 -0.08 -17.26 -5.50
C ILE A 118 -0.41 -16.70 -4.13
N GLU A 119 -0.49 -15.37 -4.04
CA GLU A 119 -0.90 -14.67 -2.82
C GLU A 119 -2.15 -13.85 -3.08
N GLY A 120 -3.05 -13.82 -2.10
CA GLY A 120 -4.30 -13.09 -2.26
C GLY A 120 -5.18 -13.09 -1.02
N ILE A 121 -6.41 -12.63 -1.21
CA ILE A 121 -7.48 -12.60 -0.20
C ILE A 121 -8.62 -13.48 -0.69
N ILE A 122 -9.14 -14.35 0.17
CA ILE A 122 -10.33 -15.13 -0.18
C ILE A 122 -11.54 -14.20 -0.18
N VAL A 123 -12.26 -14.12 -1.30
CA VAL A 123 -13.49 -13.32 -1.44
C VAL A 123 -14.74 -14.18 -1.37
N ARG A 124 -14.66 -15.44 -1.79
CA ARG A 124 -15.79 -16.37 -1.79
C ARG A 124 -15.29 -17.78 -1.49
N ALA A 125 -16.07 -18.53 -0.72
CA ALA A 125 -15.89 -19.95 -0.51
C ALA A 125 -17.26 -20.64 -0.64
N THR A 126 -17.32 -21.76 -1.35
CA THR A 126 -18.52 -22.62 -1.34
C THR A 126 -18.57 -23.41 -0.03
N PRO A 127 -19.76 -23.89 0.40
CA PRO A 127 -19.79 -24.91 1.45
C PRO A 127 -19.00 -26.16 1.00
N PRO A 128 -18.40 -26.92 1.93
CA PRO A 128 -17.82 -28.22 1.65
C PRO A 128 -18.83 -29.14 0.96
N LYS A 129 -18.38 -29.84 -0.08
CA LYS A 129 -19.17 -30.80 -0.88
C LYS A 129 -18.38 -32.10 -1.03
N GLN A 130 -19.06 -33.15 -1.46
CA GLN A 130 -18.42 -34.43 -1.78
C GLN A 130 -18.20 -34.54 -3.30
N LYS A 131 -16.95 -34.74 -3.73
CA LYS A 131 -16.58 -35.00 -5.12
C LYS A 131 -16.29 -36.47 -5.33
N LEU A 132 -16.95 -37.06 -6.32
CA LEU A 132 -16.68 -38.42 -6.79
C LEU A 132 -15.31 -38.47 -7.47
N TYR A 133 -14.39 -39.32 -7.00
CA TYR A 133 -13.07 -39.46 -7.62
C TYR A 133 -12.79 -40.87 -8.16
N LYS A 134 -13.47 -41.90 -7.63
CA LYS A 134 -13.54 -43.23 -8.26
C LYS A 134 -14.98 -43.70 -8.27
N ALA A 135 -15.50 -43.95 -9.46
CA ALA A 135 -16.87 -44.38 -9.68
C ALA A 135 -16.93 -45.89 -9.81
N ARG A 136 -17.80 -46.55 -9.04
CA ARG A 136 -18.03 -47.99 -9.21
C ARG A 136 -19.15 -48.22 -10.21
N PHE A 137 -18.87 -48.98 -11.25
CA PHE A 137 -19.84 -49.35 -12.28
C PHE A 137 -20.14 -50.84 -12.25
N VAL A 138 -21.38 -51.18 -12.64
CA VAL A 138 -21.77 -52.55 -12.99
C VAL A 138 -21.95 -52.63 -14.49
N HIS A 139 -21.31 -53.63 -15.08
CA HIS A 139 -21.64 -54.14 -16.40
C HIS A 139 -22.58 -55.33 -16.26
N ILE A 140 -23.76 -55.25 -16.87
CA ILE A 140 -24.70 -56.37 -16.95
C ILE A 140 -24.50 -57.02 -18.32
N LEU A 141 -23.96 -58.22 -18.32
CA LEU A 141 -23.73 -59.00 -19.53
C LEU A 141 -25.06 -59.58 -20.06
N PRO A 142 -25.16 -59.90 -21.37
CA PRO A 142 -26.37 -60.48 -21.95
C PRO A 142 -26.80 -61.82 -21.31
N ASN A 143 -25.86 -62.55 -20.70
CA ASN A 143 -26.10 -63.79 -19.96
C ASN A 143 -26.62 -63.58 -18.53
N GLY A 144 -26.79 -62.32 -18.07
CA GLY A 144 -27.25 -61.98 -16.73
C GLY A 144 -26.13 -61.85 -15.68
N GLU A 145 -24.88 -62.14 -16.03
CA GLU A 145 -23.74 -61.94 -15.13
C GLU A 145 -23.48 -60.45 -14.89
N GLN A 146 -23.12 -60.10 -13.66
CA GLN A 146 -22.85 -58.73 -13.24
C GLN A 146 -21.39 -58.57 -12.86
N HIS A 147 -20.67 -57.73 -13.59
CA HIS A 147 -19.27 -57.41 -13.29
C HIS A 147 -19.16 -56.00 -12.70
N GLU A 148 -18.72 -55.93 -11.44
CA GLU A 148 -18.44 -54.69 -10.73
C GLU A 148 -16.98 -54.27 -10.90
N PHE A 149 -16.76 -53.01 -11.28
CA PHE A 149 -15.41 -52.47 -11.45
C PHE A 149 -15.35 -50.98 -11.09
N ASP A 150 -14.15 -50.52 -10.70
CA ASP A 150 -13.89 -49.11 -10.47
C ASP A 150 -13.45 -48.43 -11.78
N TRP A 151 -13.88 -47.19 -11.99
CA TRP A 151 -13.48 -46.34 -13.10
C TRP A 151 -12.97 -44.98 -12.58
N PRO A 152 -11.82 -44.48 -13.08
CA PRO A 152 -10.90 -45.13 -14.02
C PRO A 152 -10.26 -46.43 -13.47
N PRO A 153 -9.85 -47.37 -14.35
CA PRO A 153 -9.37 -48.69 -13.93
C PRO A 153 -7.97 -48.67 -13.31
N GLY A 154 -7.18 -47.61 -13.53
CA GLY A 154 -5.86 -47.49 -12.93
C GLY A 154 -5.90 -47.41 -11.39
N PRO A 155 -4.94 -48.04 -10.69
CA PRO A 155 -4.89 -48.02 -9.23
C PRO A 155 -4.74 -46.58 -8.67
N ASN A 156 -4.03 -45.71 -9.39
CA ASN A 156 -3.80 -44.31 -9.02
C ASN A 156 -4.49 -43.30 -9.94
N GLU A 157 -5.26 -43.77 -10.92
CA GLU A 157 -6.04 -42.88 -11.78
C GLU A 157 -7.29 -42.39 -11.04
N GLU A 158 -7.58 -41.11 -11.19
CA GLU A 158 -8.73 -40.46 -10.59
C GLU A 158 -9.60 -39.84 -11.68
N MET A 159 -10.90 -39.85 -11.44
CA MET A 159 -11.85 -39.17 -12.31
C MET A 159 -11.62 -37.66 -12.25
N GLY A 160 -11.72 -37.01 -13.42
CA GLY A 160 -11.64 -35.56 -13.53
C GLY A 160 -12.87 -34.84 -12.95
N ASP A 161 -13.11 -33.62 -13.40
CA ASP A 161 -14.26 -32.81 -12.94
C ASP A 161 -15.62 -33.30 -13.46
N GLU A 162 -15.63 -34.10 -14.53
CA GLU A 162 -16.84 -34.67 -15.11
C GLU A 162 -16.90 -36.18 -14.87
N ILE A 163 -18.12 -36.70 -14.72
CA ILE A 163 -18.34 -38.14 -14.65
C ILE A 163 -18.08 -38.75 -16.03
N GLU A 164 -16.91 -39.35 -16.18
CA GLU A 164 -16.54 -40.08 -17.38
C GLU A 164 -17.22 -41.45 -17.37
N LYS A 165 -18.02 -41.72 -18.41
CA LYS A 165 -18.62 -43.05 -18.59
C LYS A 165 -17.54 -44.03 -19.07
N PRO A 166 -17.47 -45.25 -18.52
CA PRO A 166 -16.55 -46.26 -18.99
C PRO A 166 -16.74 -46.53 -20.48
N SER A 167 -15.63 -46.64 -21.22
CA SER A 167 -15.66 -47.04 -22.62
C SER A 167 -15.68 -48.57 -22.79
N TYR A 168 -15.19 -49.29 -21.77
CA TYR A 168 -15.19 -50.74 -21.71
C TYR A 168 -15.24 -51.23 -20.26
N CYS A 169 -15.61 -52.51 -20.07
CA CYS A 169 -15.48 -53.20 -18.78
C CYS A 169 -14.10 -53.87 -18.66
N PRO A 170 -13.23 -53.46 -17.73
CA PRO A 170 -11.90 -54.05 -17.55
C PRO A 170 -11.96 -55.50 -17.08
N VAL A 171 -12.98 -55.88 -16.31
CA VAL A 171 -13.19 -57.27 -15.84
C VAL A 171 -13.49 -58.19 -17.02
N CYS A 172 -14.40 -57.78 -17.92
CA CYS A 172 -14.72 -58.55 -19.12
C CYS A 172 -13.53 -58.64 -20.08
N VAL A 173 -12.72 -57.57 -20.19
CA VAL A 173 -11.53 -57.57 -21.06
C VAL A 173 -10.44 -58.49 -20.49
N ALA A 174 -10.25 -58.50 -19.16
CA ALA A 174 -9.27 -59.36 -18.51
C ALA A 174 -9.66 -60.85 -18.51
N SER A 175 -10.95 -61.17 -18.59
CA SER A 175 -11.46 -62.54 -18.58
C SER A 175 -11.53 -63.22 -19.96
N MET A 176 -10.98 -62.63 -21.03
CA MET A 176 -11.14 -63.12 -22.41
C MET A 176 -9.85 -63.75 -22.99
N SER A 177 -10.01 -64.90 -23.66
CA SER A 177 -9.18 -65.37 -24.77
C SER A 177 -9.58 -64.62 -26.07
N GLU A 178 -8.65 -64.54 -27.03
CA GLU A 178 -8.64 -63.59 -28.17
C GLU A 178 -9.86 -63.60 -29.13
N GLU A 179 -10.81 -64.52 -29.04
CA GLU A 179 -11.81 -64.77 -30.11
C GLU A 179 -13.17 -64.04 -29.97
N GLU A 180 -13.49 -63.38 -28.85
CA GLU A 180 -14.81 -62.75 -28.65
C GLU A 180 -14.73 -61.22 -28.37
N GLY A 181 -14.15 -60.46 -29.31
CA GLY A 181 -13.90 -59.01 -29.22
C GLY A 181 -15.10 -58.05 -29.06
N ARG A 182 -16.29 -58.54 -28.65
CA ARG A 182 -17.51 -57.73 -28.44
C ARG A 182 -17.99 -57.65 -26.98
N ARG A 183 -17.48 -58.45 -26.04
CA ARG A 183 -17.99 -58.49 -24.65
C ARG A 183 -17.55 -57.33 -23.74
N GLY A 184 -16.63 -56.48 -24.18
CA GLY A 184 -16.17 -55.33 -23.39
C GLY A 184 -17.07 -54.09 -23.44
N LYS A 185 -17.98 -53.98 -24.41
CA LYS A 185 -18.85 -52.81 -24.62
C LYS A 185 -20.28 -53.13 -24.19
N GLY A 186 -20.88 -52.27 -23.37
CA GLY A 186 -22.25 -52.46 -22.92
C GLY A 186 -22.79 -51.27 -22.14
N VAL A 187 -23.97 -51.43 -21.54
CA VAL A 187 -24.58 -50.41 -20.68
C VAL A 187 -23.97 -50.53 -19.29
N PHE A 188 -23.26 -49.49 -18.86
CA PHE A 188 -22.66 -49.42 -17.53
C PHE A 188 -23.57 -48.61 -16.59
N LYS A 189 -23.97 -49.22 -15.48
CA LYS A 189 -24.77 -48.56 -14.44
C LYS A 189 -23.86 -48.10 -13.30
N LEU A 190 -23.93 -46.83 -12.94
CA LEU A 190 -23.19 -46.27 -11.79
C LEU A 190 -23.82 -46.75 -10.47
N ILE A 191 -23.01 -47.32 -9.58
CA ILE A 191 -23.38 -47.59 -8.19
C ILE A 191 -22.78 -46.49 -7.32
N ILE A 192 -23.62 -45.53 -6.93
CA ILE A 192 -23.21 -44.39 -6.09
C ILE A 192 -22.73 -44.88 -4.71
N GLU A 193 -23.41 -45.86 -4.11
CA GLU A 193 -23.13 -46.35 -2.74
C GLU A 193 -21.74 -47.00 -2.58
N LYS A 194 -21.24 -47.66 -3.62
CA LYS A 194 -19.91 -48.30 -3.62
C LYS A 194 -18.82 -47.41 -4.24
N SER A 195 -19.18 -46.20 -4.64
CA SER A 195 -18.25 -45.24 -5.22
C SER A 195 -17.45 -44.51 -4.13
N LYS A 196 -16.25 -44.03 -4.46
CA LYS A 196 -15.37 -43.33 -3.52
C LYS A 196 -15.46 -41.82 -3.71
N PHE A 197 -15.71 -41.14 -2.59
CA PHE A 197 -15.84 -39.69 -2.52
C PHE A 197 -14.69 -39.07 -1.73
N ARG A 198 -14.42 -37.80 -2.00
CA ARG A 198 -13.52 -36.96 -1.22
C ARG A 198 -14.15 -35.59 -0.98
N ASP A 199 -13.74 -34.96 0.10
CA ASP A 199 -14.14 -33.59 0.40
C ASP A 199 -13.62 -32.64 -0.70
N TYR A 200 -14.45 -31.69 -1.08
CA TYR A 200 -14.21 -30.72 -2.14
C TYR A 200 -14.78 -29.36 -1.77
N GLN A 201 -14.00 -28.32 -2.00
CA GLN A 201 -14.44 -26.95 -1.82
C GLN A 201 -13.85 -26.05 -2.91
N LEU A 202 -14.65 -25.11 -3.40
CA LEU A 202 -14.22 -24.10 -4.35
C LEU A 202 -14.10 -22.76 -3.62
N ILE A 203 -12.90 -22.16 -3.68
CA ILE A 203 -12.65 -20.82 -3.19
C ILE A 203 -12.29 -19.88 -4.34
N VAL A 204 -12.52 -18.59 -4.16
CA VAL A 204 -12.13 -17.54 -5.10
C VAL A 204 -11.15 -16.62 -4.39
N VAL A 205 -9.98 -16.48 -4.98
CA VAL A 205 -8.85 -15.74 -4.42
C VAL A 205 -8.62 -14.51 -5.27
N GLN A 206 -8.61 -13.34 -4.64
CA GLN A 206 -8.44 -12.05 -5.29
C GLN A 206 -7.07 -11.45 -4.95
N GLU A 207 -6.52 -10.69 -5.90
CA GLU A 207 -5.31 -9.88 -5.69
C GLU A 207 -5.47 -8.95 -4.48
N ARG A 208 -4.37 -8.78 -3.75
CA ARG A 208 -4.34 -7.85 -2.62
C ARG A 208 -4.50 -6.41 -3.15
N PRO A 209 -5.33 -5.55 -2.54
CA PRO A 209 -5.52 -4.16 -2.99
C PRO A 209 -4.23 -3.37 -3.16
N GLU A 210 -3.20 -3.69 -2.37
CA GLU A 210 -1.88 -3.08 -2.40
C GLU A 210 -1.07 -3.42 -3.66
N GLU A 211 -1.37 -4.55 -4.31
CA GLU A 211 -0.69 -5.05 -5.52
C GLU A 211 -1.38 -4.59 -6.81
N VAL A 212 -2.57 -4.00 -6.71
CA VAL A 212 -3.39 -3.63 -7.87
C VAL A 212 -2.87 -2.33 -8.50
N PRO A 213 -2.57 -2.32 -9.82
CA PRO A 213 -2.17 -1.10 -10.51
C PRO A 213 -3.24 0.00 -10.44
N ALA A 214 -2.81 1.25 -10.26
CA ALA A 214 -3.71 2.38 -10.14
C ALA A 214 -4.69 2.46 -11.34
N GLY A 215 -5.99 2.46 -11.03
CA GLY A 215 -7.06 2.54 -12.03
C GLY A 215 -7.50 1.22 -12.65
N GLN A 216 -6.97 0.07 -12.22
CA GLN A 216 -7.42 -1.26 -12.66
C GLN A 216 -8.26 -1.97 -11.60
N ILE A 217 -9.07 -2.93 -12.04
CA ILE A 217 -9.85 -3.81 -11.15
C ILE A 217 -8.95 -4.99 -10.72
N PRO A 218 -8.97 -5.39 -9.43
CA PRO A 218 -8.24 -6.56 -8.95
C PRO A 218 -8.73 -7.82 -9.66
N ARG A 219 -7.81 -8.69 -10.10
CA ARG A 219 -8.19 -9.97 -10.69
C ARG A 219 -8.43 -11.02 -9.61
N SER A 220 -9.25 -12.00 -9.94
CA SER A 220 -9.51 -13.17 -9.11
C SER A 220 -9.32 -14.45 -9.88
N ILE A 221 -8.95 -15.51 -9.19
CA ILE A 221 -8.82 -16.86 -9.73
C ILE A 221 -9.56 -17.86 -8.84
N GLU A 222 -10.13 -18.89 -9.46
CA GLU A 222 -10.77 -19.99 -8.77
C GLU A 222 -9.73 -21.01 -8.33
N VAL A 223 -9.85 -21.48 -7.09
CA VAL A 223 -8.96 -22.48 -6.50
C VAL A 223 -9.80 -23.60 -5.90
N THR A 224 -9.47 -24.84 -6.24
CA THR A 224 -10.13 -26.04 -5.71
C THR A 224 -9.30 -26.62 -4.56
N LEU A 225 -9.95 -26.82 -3.42
CA LEU A 225 -9.41 -27.49 -2.23
C LEU A 225 -10.00 -28.90 -2.13
N THR A 226 -9.18 -29.86 -1.70
CA THR A 226 -9.58 -31.28 -1.58
C THR A 226 -9.10 -31.88 -0.26
N ASP A 227 -9.87 -32.82 0.29
CA ASP A 227 -9.52 -33.57 1.50
C ASP A 227 -9.20 -32.65 2.71
N ASP A 228 -8.04 -32.81 3.34
CA ASP A 228 -7.66 -32.18 4.60
C ASP A 228 -7.50 -30.66 4.54
N ILE A 229 -7.40 -30.08 3.33
CA ILE A 229 -7.29 -28.62 3.16
C ILE A 229 -8.63 -27.92 2.97
N VAL A 230 -9.75 -28.66 2.98
CA VAL A 230 -11.10 -28.10 2.93
C VAL A 230 -11.45 -27.45 4.28
N ASP A 231 -12.17 -26.33 4.22
CA ASP A 231 -12.65 -25.55 5.37
C ASP A 231 -11.54 -24.98 6.28
N ILE A 232 -10.30 -24.93 5.80
CA ILE A 232 -9.17 -24.31 6.53
C ILE A 232 -9.27 -22.78 6.54
N ALA A 233 -9.72 -22.17 5.44
CA ALA A 233 -9.63 -20.73 5.23
C ALA A 233 -11.00 -20.11 4.91
N ARG A 234 -11.23 -18.89 5.43
CA ARG A 234 -12.52 -18.19 5.36
C ARG A 234 -12.45 -16.98 4.43
N PRO A 235 -13.59 -16.55 3.85
CA PRO A 235 -13.66 -15.26 3.15
C PRO A 235 -13.20 -14.11 4.04
N GLY A 236 -12.27 -13.30 3.53
CA GLY A 236 -11.57 -12.23 4.25
C GLY A 236 -10.12 -12.58 4.60
N ASP A 237 -9.79 -13.88 4.66
CA ASP A 237 -8.46 -14.31 5.05
C ASP A 237 -7.42 -14.00 3.96
N ARG A 238 -6.25 -13.55 4.41
CA ARG A 238 -5.06 -13.43 3.57
C ARG A 238 -4.41 -14.80 3.46
N VAL A 239 -4.23 -15.29 2.24
CA VAL A 239 -3.73 -16.65 1.99
C VAL A 239 -2.60 -16.67 0.96
N THR A 240 -1.70 -17.62 1.15
CA THR A 240 -0.72 -18.05 0.16
C THR A 240 -1.09 -19.47 -0.26
N ILE A 241 -1.30 -19.68 -1.55
CA ILE A 241 -1.75 -20.96 -2.11
C ILE A 241 -0.66 -21.49 -3.01
N ILE A 242 -0.26 -22.73 -2.76
CA ILE A 242 0.65 -23.48 -3.63
C ILE A 242 -0.19 -24.53 -4.34
N GLY A 243 -0.19 -24.54 -5.67
CA GLY A 243 -1.04 -25.44 -6.42
C GLY A 243 -0.69 -25.53 -7.90
N VAL A 244 -1.30 -26.49 -8.60
CA VAL A 244 -1.07 -26.72 -10.02
C VAL A 244 -2.11 -25.97 -10.83
N VAL A 245 -1.67 -25.21 -11.83
CA VAL A 245 -2.59 -24.47 -12.71
C VAL A 245 -3.23 -25.44 -13.71
N ARG A 246 -4.56 -25.45 -13.76
CA ARG A 246 -5.38 -26.31 -14.63
C ARG A 246 -6.26 -25.52 -15.57
N LEU A 247 -6.66 -26.17 -16.65
CA LEU A 247 -7.66 -25.67 -17.58
C LEU A 247 -9.00 -26.33 -17.27
N ALA A 248 -10.02 -25.51 -17.03
CA ALA A 248 -11.40 -25.97 -16.93
C ALA A 248 -11.83 -26.51 -18.30
N LYS A 249 -12.32 -27.76 -18.35
CA LYS A 249 -12.92 -28.33 -19.56
C LYS A 249 -14.19 -27.53 -19.89
N GLY A 250 -14.27 -26.97 -21.09
CA GLY A 250 -15.47 -26.26 -21.56
C GLY A 250 -16.63 -27.25 -21.86
N PRO A 251 -17.89 -26.79 -21.82
CA PRO A 251 -19.03 -27.66 -22.09
C PRO A 251 -18.96 -28.25 -23.51
N ARG A 252 -19.19 -29.56 -23.64
CA ARG A 252 -19.16 -30.28 -24.92
C ARG A 252 -20.38 -29.93 -25.79
N ARG A 253 -20.22 -28.97 -26.71
CA ARG A 253 -20.73 -28.91 -28.11
C ARG A 253 -20.46 -27.52 -28.72
N GLY A 254 -19.75 -27.45 -29.86
CA GLY A 254 -19.53 -26.20 -30.64
C GLY A 254 -18.40 -25.28 -30.13
N VAL A 255 -17.31 -25.88 -29.65
CA VAL A 255 -16.31 -25.28 -28.75
C VAL A 255 -15.47 -24.16 -29.40
N LYS A 256 -15.55 -22.93 -28.86
CA LYS A 256 -14.48 -21.93 -29.02
C LYS A 256 -13.23 -22.44 -28.30
N PRO A 257 -12.01 -22.30 -28.85
CA PRO A 257 -10.75 -22.78 -28.25
C PRO A 257 -10.30 -21.90 -27.07
N ILE A 258 -11.22 -21.58 -26.17
CA ILE A 258 -11.04 -20.69 -25.02
C ILE A 258 -11.38 -21.49 -23.77
N PHE A 259 -10.40 -21.61 -22.87
CA PHE A 259 -10.53 -22.34 -21.62
C PHE A 259 -10.31 -21.39 -20.45
N ASN A 260 -11.06 -21.60 -19.36
CA ASN A 260 -10.83 -20.88 -18.11
C ASN A 260 -9.71 -21.56 -17.34
N VAL A 261 -8.92 -20.78 -16.61
CA VAL A 261 -7.84 -21.28 -15.77
C VAL A 261 -8.33 -21.34 -14.31
N TYR A 262 -8.02 -22.42 -13.62
CA TYR A 262 -8.20 -22.56 -12.18
C TYR A 262 -6.95 -23.18 -11.54
N ILE A 263 -6.83 -23.14 -10.22
CA ILE A 263 -5.71 -23.74 -9.50
C ILE A 263 -6.22 -24.92 -8.66
N GLU A 264 -5.58 -26.06 -8.81
CA GLU A 264 -5.75 -27.20 -7.91
C GLU A 264 -4.76 -27.05 -6.75
N ALA A 265 -5.26 -26.75 -5.54
CA ALA A 265 -4.40 -26.45 -4.41
C ALA A 265 -3.68 -27.70 -3.91
N ASN A 266 -2.35 -27.65 -3.85
CA ASN A 266 -1.57 -28.59 -3.08
C ASN A 266 -1.51 -28.17 -1.61
N ASN A 267 -1.38 -26.89 -1.30
CA ASN A 267 -1.35 -26.41 0.08
C ASN A 267 -1.94 -24.99 0.19
N ILE A 268 -2.51 -24.67 1.35
CA ILE A 268 -3.05 -23.35 1.68
C ILE A 268 -2.46 -22.89 3.01
N ILE A 269 -1.88 -21.70 3.01
CA ILE A 269 -1.24 -21.10 4.17
C ILE A 269 -1.98 -19.80 4.49
N VAL A 270 -2.59 -19.74 5.67
CA VAL A 270 -3.37 -18.57 6.12
C VAL A 270 -2.47 -17.62 6.90
N ALA A 271 -2.19 -16.44 6.34
CA ALA A 271 -1.27 -15.46 6.92
C ALA A 271 -1.78 -14.89 8.27
N GLN A 272 -3.10 -14.86 8.51
CA GLN A 272 -3.65 -14.36 9.77
C GLN A 272 -3.39 -15.27 10.97
N ARG A 273 -2.98 -16.53 10.74
CA ARG A 273 -2.60 -17.46 11.82
C ARG A 273 -1.19 -17.24 12.37
N LEU A 274 -0.44 -16.25 11.86
CA LEU A 274 0.87 -15.86 12.40
C LEU A 274 0.84 -15.46 13.89
N LEU A 275 -0.32 -15.10 14.46
CA LEU A 275 -0.43 -14.85 15.91
C LEU A 275 -0.61 -16.12 16.74
N GLU A 276 -1.15 -17.21 16.18
CA GLU A 276 -1.29 -18.52 16.85
C GLU A 276 -0.04 -19.40 16.65
N GLU A 277 0.73 -19.20 15.56
CA GLU A 277 1.94 -19.97 15.24
C GLU A 277 3.27 -19.26 15.58
N LEU A 278 3.24 -18.12 16.29
CA LEU A 278 4.44 -17.58 16.92
C LEU A 278 4.90 -18.55 18.02
N LYS A 279 5.77 -19.51 17.67
CA LYS A 279 6.52 -20.30 18.62
C LYS A 279 7.45 -19.35 19.37
N LEU A 280 6.97 -18.81 20.49
CA LEU A 280 7.77 -18.01 21.41
C LEU A 280 8.93 -18.89 21.88
N SER A 281 10.15 -18.40 21.71
CA SER A 281 11.29 -19.06 22.33
C SER A 281 11.16 -18.95 23.86
N PRO A 282 11.71 -19.89 24.65
CA PRO A 282 11.73 -19.76 26.11
C PRO A 282 12.37 -18.44 26.57
N GLU A 283 13.33 -17.91 25.79
CA GLU A 283 13.94 -16.61 26.05
C GLU A 283 12.99 -15.43 25.82
N ASP A 284 12.15 -15.50 24.79
CA ASP A 284 11.15 -14.46 24.50
C ASP A 284 10.00 -14.48 25.51
N GLU A 285 9.59 -15.66 25.97
CA GLU A 285 8.63 -15.79 27.07
C GLU A 285 9.15 -15.12 28.35
N GLU A 286 10.42 -15.33 28.69
CA GLU A 286 11.01 -14.71 29.88
C GLU A 286 11.11 -13.19 29.72
N LYS A 287 11.54 -12.69 28.56
CA LYS A 287 11.53 -11.24 28.26
C LYS A 287 10.13 -10.65 28.35
N ILE A 288 9.09 -11.35 27.87
CA ILE A 288 7.70 -10.90 27.98
C ILE A 288 7.28 -10.84 29.46
N ARG A 289 7.63 -11.84 30.27
CA ARG A 289 7.37 -11.83 31.72
C ARG A 289 8.10 -10.70 32.44
N GLU A 290 9.35 -10.43 32.08
CA GLU A 290 10.13 -9.31 32.62
C GLU A 290 9.50 -7.96 32.24
N LEU A 291 9.11 -7.78 30.98
CA LEU A 291 8.42 -6.58 30.51
C LEU A 291 7.07 -6.39 31.20
N GLY A 292 6.35 -7.48 31.47
CA GLY A 292 5.09 -7.44 32.22
C GLY A 292 5.23 -6.95 33.66
N LYS A 293 6.42 -7.09 34.26
CA LYS A 293 6.73 -6.58 35.62
C LYS A 293 7.13 -5.11 35.63
N ASP A 294 7.41 -4.50 34.47
CA ASP A 294 7.84 -3.11 34.39
C ASP A 294 6.67 -2.15 34.70
N PRO A 295 6.76 -1.30 35.74
CA PRO A 295 5.70 -0.35 36.10
C PRO A 295 5.40 0.69 35.00
N LEU A 296 6.32 0.89 34.04
CA LEU A 296 6.16 1.81 32.91
C LEU A 296 5.71 1.12 31.61
N ILE A 297 5.40 -0.18 31.64
CA ILE A 297 5.07 -0.96 30.44
C ILE A 297 3.94 -0.34 29.62
N ARG A 298 2.89 0.17 30.28
CA ARG A 298 1.78 0.88 29.62
C ARG A 298 2.27 2.04 28.76
N ARG A 299 3.17 2.88 29.29
CA ARG A 299 3.73 4.01 28.54
C ARG A 299 4.62 3.55 27.40
N LYS A 300 5.40 2.49 27.60
CA LYS A 300 6.26 1.92 26.55
C LYS A 300 5.44 1.40 25.37
N ILE A 301 4.35 0.68 25.65
CA ILE A 301 3.41 0.20 24.63
C ILE A 301 2.80 1.37 23.86
N ILE A 302 2.26 2.38 24.55
CA ILE A 302 1.66 3.56 23.90
C ILE A 302 2.71 4.30 23.04
N ALA A 303 3.94 4.43 23.53
CA ALA A 303 5.03 5.06 22.79
C ALA A 303 5.47 4.28 21.54
N SER A 304 5.32 2.94 21.53
CA SER A 304 5.59 2.11 20.35
C SER A 304 4.53 2.23 19.26
N ILE A 305 3.32 2.73 19.56
CA ILE A 305 2.28 2.94 18.55
C ILE A 305 2.59 4.19 17.73
N ALA A 306 2.79 3.99 16.42
CA ALA A 306 3.11 5.05 15.45
C ALA A 306 4.19 6.01 15.97
N PRO A 307 5.44 5.55 16.21
CA PRO A 307 6.47 6.31 16.92
C PRO A 307 6.90 7.57 16.16
N THR A 308 6.62 7.63 14.86
CA THR A 308 6.85 8.78 13.98
C THR A 308 5.85 9.93 14.20
N ILE A 309 4.68 9.64 14.80
CA ILE A 309 3.66 10.64 15.14
C ILE A 309 3.93 11.13 16.56
N TYR A 310 4.20 12.42 16.70
CA TYR A 310 4.44 13.05 18.00
C TYR A 310 3.11 13.41 18.69
N GLY A 311 3.03 13.16 20.00
CA GLY A 311 1.84 13.44 20.81
C GLY A 311 0.70 12.44 20.58
N MET A 312 -0.55 12.91 20.71
CA MET A 312 -1.76 12.09 20.56
C MET A 312 -1.76 10.86 21.48
N TRP A 313 -1.28 11.04 22.72
CA TRP A 313 -1.10 9.93 23.67
C TRP A 313 -2.40 9.19 23.93
N ASP A 314 -3.52 9.91 24.06
CA ASP A 314 -4.84 9.31 24.27
C ASP A 314 -5.32 8.51 23.04
N ILE A 315 -5.02 8.98 21.83
CA ILE A 315 -5.36 8.27 20.58
C ILE A 315 -4.49 7.04 20.43
N LYS A 316 -3.18 7.16 20.68
CA LYS A 316 -2.25 6.04 20.66
C LYS A 316 -2.60 5.00 21.72
N GLU A 317 -3.06 5.46 22.88
CA GLU A 317 -3.57 4.60 23.94
C GLU A 317 -4.87 3.91 23.54
N ALA A 318 -5.82 4.63 22.94
CA ALA A 318 -7.04 4.03 22.41
C ALA A 318 -6.75 2.98 21.32
N VAL A 319 -5.77 3.23 20.45
CA VAL A 319 -5.29 2.28 19.45
C VAL A 319 -4.58 1.09 20.10
N ALA A 320 -3.75 1.31 21.13
CA ALA A 320 -3.13 0.24 21.87
C ALA A 320 -4.19 -0.68 22.51
N LEU A 321 -5.15 -0.10 23.23
CA LEU A 321 -6.25 -0.85 23.86
C LEU A 321 -7.11 -1.58 22.82
N LEU A 322 -7.33 -0.99 21.64
CA LEU A 322 -8.00 -1.64 20.52
C LEU A 322 -7.25 -2.89 20.03
N LEU A 323 -5.91 -2.85 19.97
CA LEU A 323 -5.07 -3.97 19.54
C LEU A 323 -4.99 -5.09 20.57
N PHE A 324 -4.96 -4.76 21.87
CA PHE A 324 -5.00 -5.76 22.94
C PHE A 324 -6.39 -6.40 23.07
N GLY A 325 -7.45 -5.64 22.78
CA GLY A 325 -8.83 -6.09 22.94
C GLY A 325 -9.24 -6.28 24.40
N GLY A 326 -10.51 -6.62 24.61
CA GLY A 326 -11.06 -6.99 25.90
C GLY A 326 -11.57 -8.42 25.92
N VAL A 327 -11.94 -8.91 27.10
CA VAL A 327 -12.44 -10.28 27.29
C VAL A 327 -13.97 -10.29 27.11
N PRO A 328 -14.52 -11.06 26.16
CA PRO A 328 -15.96 -11.21 26.04
C PRO A 328 -16.51 -11.95 27.26
N LYS A 329 -17.66 -11.52 27.77
CA LYS A 329 -18.31 -12.12 28.94
C LYS A 329 -19.69 -12.63 28.55
N ILE A 330 -20.08 -13.77 29.08
CA ILE A 330 -21.44 -14.28 28.95
C ILE A 330 -22.13 -14.05 30.28
N ALA A 331 -23.20 -13.27 30.26
CA ALA A 331 -24.02 -13.03 31.44
C ALA A 331 -24.86 -14.28 31.76
N PRO A 332 -25.35 -14.43 33.01
CA PRO A 332 -26.11 -15.62 33.44
C PRO A 332 -27.38 -15.90 32.63
N ASP A 333 -27.91 -14.89 31.95
CA ASP A 333 -29.07 -14.93 31.05
C ASP A 333 -28.73 -15.37 29.61
N GLY A 334 -27.45 -15.65 29.32
CA GLY A 334 -26.96 -16.03 27.99
C GLY A 334 -26.57 -14.83 27.10
N THR A 335 -26.72 -13.60 27.59
CA THR A 335 -26.34 -12.39 26.82
C THR A 335 -24.81 -12.30 26.72
N LYS A 336 -24.29 -12.22 25.49
CA LYS A 336 -22.86 -12.01 25.23
C LYS A 336 -22.50 -10.53 25.29
N ILE A 337 -21.78 -10.14 26.33
CA ILE A 337 -21.16 -8.83 26.47
C ILE A 337 -19.88 -8.82 25.67
N ARG A 338 -19.84 -7.88 24.73
CA ARG A 338 -18.76 -7.72 23.78
C ARG A 338 -17.44 -7.31 24.45
N GLY A 339 -16.35 -7.98 24.09
CA GLY A 339 -14.99 -7.67 24.56
C GLY A 339 -14.21 -6.75 23.62
N GLU A 340 -14.53 -6.72 22.33
CA GLU A 340 -13.76 -5.91 21.39
C GLU A 340 -14.14 -4.44 21.49
N ILE A 341 -13.13 -3.57 21.52
CA ILE A 341 -13.30 -2.13 21.50
C ILE A 341 -13.51 -1.70 20.04
N HIS A 342 -14.35 -0.71 19.78
CA HIS A 342 -14.36 -0.01 18.50
C HIS A 342 -14.01 1.45 18.73
N VAL A 343 -13.04 1.95 17.96
CA VAL A 343 -12.60 3.34 18.03
C VAL A 343 -12.90 3.99 16.68
N LEU A 344 -13.75 5.02 16.69
CA LEU A 344 -13.96 5.88 15.54
C LEU A 344 -13.13 7.15 15.74
N LEU A 345 -12.10 7.32 14.90
CA LEU A 345 -11.32 8.55 14.86
C LEU A 345 -11.93 9.49 13.82
N VAL A 346 -12.75 10.44 14.26
CA VAL A 346 -13.26 11.52 13.40
C VAL A 346 -12.33 12.72 13.52
N GLY A 347 -11.84 13.21 12.39
CA GLY A 347 -10.99 14.40 12.34
C GLY A 347 -11.04 15.05 10.97
N ASP A 348 -10.64 16.32 10.93
CA ASP A 348 -10.64 17.10 9.70
C ASP A 348 -9.62 16.57 8.68
N PRO A 349 -9.88 16.71 7.36
CA PRO A 349 -8.94 16.30 6.33
C PRO A 349 -7.65 17.13 6.36
N GLY A 350 -6.66 16.67 7.12
CA GLY A 350 -5.25 16.95 6.95
C GLY A 350 -4.72 18.18 7.70
N THR A 351 -3.54 17.93 8.27
CA THR A 351 -2.60 18.87 8.87
C THR A 351 -2.39 20.11 7.98
N ALA A 352 -2.77 21.29 8.50
CA ALA A 352 -2.50 22.64 7.98
C ALA A 352 -3.10 23.05 6.60
N LYS A 353 -4.43 23.13 6.44
CA LYS A 353 -5.03 23.46 5.12
C LYS A 353 -5.81 24.78 4.98
N SER A 354 -6.31 25.38 6.05
CA SER A 354 -7.31 26.47 5.93
C SER A 354 -6.72 27.88 6.07
N LEU A 355 -6.23 28.46 4.98
CA LEU A 355 -5.71 29.83 4.98
C LEU A 355 -6.82 30.87 5.21
N CYS A 356 -6.52 31.94 5.96
CA CYS A 356 -7.43 33.08 6.13
C CYS A 356 -7.66 33.83 4.81
N PHE A 357 -8.80 34.52 4.67
CA PHE A 357 -9.17 35.26 3.46
C PHE A 357 -8.08 36.21 2.94
N SER A 358 -7.43 36.95 3.86
CA SER A 358 -6.39 37.92 3.54
C SER A 358 -5.00 37.30 3.30
N GLU A 359 -4.84 35.99 3.51
CA GLU A 359 -3.54 35.35 3.44
C GLU A 359 -3.00 35.34 2.01
N PRO A 360 -1.83 35.92 1.75
CA PRO A 360 -1.32 36.03 0.40
C PRO A 360 -0.73 34.70 -0.06
N ILE A 361 -1.20 34.23 -1.22
CA ILE A 361 -0.72 33.01 -1.86
C ILE A 361 0.03 33.34 -3.14
N LEU A 362 0.99 32.48 -3.48
CA LEU A 362 1.69 32.52 -4.74
C LEU A 362 0.98 31.61 -5.74
N LEU A 363 0.58 32.18 -6.87
CA LEU A 363 -0.09 31.49 -7.95
C LEU A 363 0.69 31.65 -9.24
N LEU A 364 0.64 30.62 -10.08
CA LEU A 364 1.13 30.66 -11.45
C LEU A 364 -0.04 30.34 -12.37
N ASP A 365 -0.29 31.22 -13.34
CA ASP A 365 -1.28 30.96 -14.38
C ASP A 365 -0.71 30.10 -15.53
N LYS A 366 -1.58 29.65 -16.44
CA LYS A 366 -1.20 28.90 -17.64
C LYS A 366 -0.16 29.61 -18.52
N SER A 367 -0.07 30.93 -18.41
CA SER A 367 0.92 31.77 -19.09
C SER A 367 2.14 32.05 -18.22
N GLY A 368 2.42 31.20 -17.21
CA GLY A 368 3.59 31.26 -16.34
C GLY A 368 3.76 32.56 -15.55
N ARG A 369 2.75 33.44 -15.51
CA ARG A 369 2.82 34.68 -14.75
C ARG A 369 2.66 34.36 -13.28
N ILE A 370 3.65 34.78 -12.50
CA ILE A 370 3.61 34.67 -11.04
C ILE A 370 2.73 35.79 -10.52
N ARG A 371 1.72 35.45 -9.70
CA ARG A 371 0.88 36.41 -8.99
C ARG A 371 0.96 36.15 -7.49
N PHE A 372 1.07 37.22 -6.72
CA PHE A 372 1.05 37.16 -5.26
C PHE A 372 -0.15 37.96 -4.75
N ARG A 373 -1.22 37.26 -4.36
CA ARG A 373 -2.53 37.85 -4.04
C ARG A 373 -3.19 37.17 -2.84
N PRO A 374 -4.08 37.85 -2.09
CA PRO A 374 -4.90 37.20 -1.06
C PRO A 374 -5.70 36.02 -1.63
N ILE A 375 -5.67 34.88 -0.95
CA ILE A 375 -6.41 33.68 -1.37
C ILE A 375 -7.91 33.94 -1.47
N GLY A 376 -8.47 34.74 -0.57
CA GLY A 376 -9.89 35.07 -0.55
C GLY A 376 -10.36 35.75 -1.83
N GLU A 377 -9.63 36.75 -2.31
CA GLU A 377 -9.95 37.44 -3.56
C GLU A 377 -9.92 36.48 -4.76
N VAL A 378 -8.93 35.58 -4.79
CA VAL A 378 -8.78 34.58 -5.86
C VAL A 378 -9.96 33.62 -5.82
N VAL A 379 -10.29 33.08 -4.65
CA VAL A 379 -11.42 32.16 -4.50
C VAL A 379 -12.72 32.86 -4.91
N ASP A 380 -12.95 34.09 -4.46
CA ASP A 380 -14.14 34.86 -4.83
C ASP A 380 -14.24 35.15 -6.33
N GLU A 381 -13.11 35.49 -6.98
CA GLU A 381 -13.03 35.73 -8.41
C GLU A 381 -13.46 34.48 -9.21
N TYR A 382 -12.87 33.32 -8.89
CA TYR A 382 -13.16 32.06 -9.57
C TYR A 382 -14.55 31.51 -9.23
N MET A 383 -14.99 31.60 -7.98
CA MET A 383 -16.34 31.19 -7.55
C MET A 383 -17.42 32.04 -8.23
N ARG A 384 -17.16 33.34 -8.43
CA ARG A 384 -18.07 34.23 -9.17
C ARG A 384 -18.08 33.92 -10.66
N LYS A 385 -16.89 33.72 -11.26
CA LYS A 385 -16.72 33.40 -12.68
C LYS A 385 -17.39 32.06 -13.05
N TYR A 386 -17.30 31.07 -12.17
CA TYR A 386 -17.80 29.70 -12.40
C TYR A 386 -18.96 29.31 -11.48
N ARG A 387 -19.85 30.25 -11.17
CA ARG A 387 -20.93 30.07 -10.19
C ARG A 387 -21.80 28.83 -10.44
N ALA A 388 -22.03 28.45 -11.70
CA ALA A 388 -22.81 27.27 -12.08
C ALA A 388 -22.15 25.93 -11.70
N TYR A 389 -20.83 25.91 -11.50
CA TYR A 389 -20.04 24.71 -11.17
C TYR A 389 -19.65 24.62 -9.69
N VAL A 390 -20.09 25.60 -8.88
CA VAL A 390 -19.80 25.63 -7.44
C VAL A 390 -20.73 24.67 -6.70
N ARG A 391 -20.16 23.65 -6.07
CA ARG A 391 -20.90 22.71 -5.22
C ARG A 391 -20.93 23.24 -3.79
N ARG A 392 -22.12 23.26 -3.20
CA ARG A 392 -22.34 23.70 -1.82
C ARG A 392 -22.70 22.52 -0.95
N SER A 393 -22.01 22.36 0.16
CA SER A 393 -22.34 21.39 1.20
C SER A 393 -22.19 22.03 2.56
N LYS A 394 -23.31 22.20 3.28
CA LYS A 394 -23.38 22.93 4.55
C LYS A 394 -22.72 24.33 4.43
N ASP A 395 -21.72 24.61 5.26
CA ASP A 395 -20.96 25.87 5.28
C ASP A 395 -19.75 25.88 4.32
N THR A 396 -19.64 24.90 3.42
CA THR A 396 -18.49 24.77 2.51
C THR A 396 -18.91 24.93 1.05
N GLU A 397 -18.14 25.72 0.31
CA GLU A 397 -18.26 25.89 -1.13
C GLU A 397 -16.99 25.37 -1.81
N VAL A 398 -17.18 24.51 -2.81
CA VAL A 398 -16.10 23.84 -3.54
C VAL A 398 -16.26 24.10 -5.04
N LEU A 399 -15.20 24.58 -5.66
CA LEU A 399 -15.07 24.69 -7.11
C LEU A 399 -13.93 23.78 -7.58
N ASN A 400 -14.27 22.76 -8.35
CA ASN A 400 -13.28 21.88 -8.96
C ASN A 400 -12.74 22.53 -10.25
N LEU A 401 -11.45 22.85 -10.28
CA LEU A 401 -10.83 23.53 -11.41
C LEU A 401 -10.70 22.64 -12.65
N ASN A 402 -10.67 21.31 -12.47
CA ASN A 402 -10.65 20.36 -13.58
C ASN A 402 -11.97 20.37 -14.36
N GLU A 403 -13.11 20.56 -13.68
CA GLU A 403 -14.45 20.56 -14.30
C GLU A 403 -14.68 21.81 -15.16
N VAL A 404 -13.99 22.91 -14.87
CA VAL A 404 -14.13 24.19 -15.59
C VAL A 404 -12.99 24.47 -16.56
N GLY A 405 -12.07 23.51 -16.75
CA GLY A 405 -10.94 23.62 -17.68
C GLY A 405 -9.91 24.70 -17.31
N GLU A 406 -9.87 25.14 -16.05
CA GLU A 406 -8.91 26.14 -15.58
C GLU A 406 -7.63 25.48 -15.08
N GLU A 407 -6.50 26.11 -15.40
CA GLU A 407 -5.17 25.65 -15.03
C GLU A 407 -4.49 26.68 -14.15
N LEU A 408 -4.56 26.43 -12.86
CA LEU A 408 -3.91 27.22 -11.84
C LEU A 408 -2.86 26.36 -11.14
N TYR A 409 -1.68 26.92 -10.91
CA TYR A 409 -0.57 26.22 -10.27
C TYR A 409 -0.10 27.01 -9.04
N THR A 410 0.48 26.30 -8.07
CA THR A 410 1.08 26.88 -6.87
C THR A 410 2.37 26.15 -6.53
N ILE A 411 3.15 26.70 -5.58
CA ILE A 411 4.41 26.11 -5.14
C ILE A 411 4.18 25.40 -3.81
N SER A 412 4.40 24.09 -3.81
CA SER A 412 4.32 23.22 -2.62
C SER A 412 5.71 22.72 -2.25
N ILE A 413 5.93 22.33 -1.00
CA ILE A 413 7.15 21.60 -0.61
C ILE A 413 6.86 20.10 -0.73
N SER A 414 7.71 19.37 -1.44
CA SER A 414 7.64 17.90 -1.46
C SER A 414 8.04 17.35 -0.09
N PRO A 415 7.19 16.52 0.56
CA PRO A 415 7.53 15.91 1.85
C PRO A 415 8.72 14.94 1.78
N SER A 416 8.96 14.31 0.62
CA SER A 416 10.02 13.32 0.44
C SER A 416 11.38 13.94 0.14
N THR A 417 11.40 15.01 -0.65
CA THR A 417 12.66 15.66 -1.07
C THR A 417 12.95 16.95 -0.32
N LEU A 418 11.98 17.49 0.42
CA LEU A 418 11.99 18.82 1.03
C LEU A 418 12.29 19.95 0.03
N GLN A 419 12.14 19.68 -1.27
CA GLN A 419 12.32 20.65 -2.33
C GLN A 419 10.96 21.21 -2.76
N PRO A 420 10.89 22.52 -3.04
CA PRO A 420 9.70 23.11 -3.63
C PRO A 420 9.44 22.59 -5.04
N GLU A 421 8.18 22.29 -5.31
CA GLU A 421 7.67 21.75 -6.56
C GLU A 421 6.43 22.54 -6.99
N ILE A 422 6.25 22.70 -8.30
CA ILE A 422 5.05 23.31 -8.86
C ILE A 422 3.96 22.24 -8.89
N LYS A 423 2.84 22.51 -8.20
CA LYS A 423 1.67 21.63 -8.18
C LYS A 423 0.46 22.33 -8.77
N ARG A 424 -0.29 21.59 -9.58
CA ARG A 424 -1.58 22.04 -10.09
C ARG A 424 -2.59 22.11 -8.95
N VAL A 425 -3.28 23.23 -8.84
CA VAL A 425 -4.41 23.43 -7.94
C VAL A 425 -5.60 22.67 -8.54
N ARG A 426 -6.13 21.70 -7.80
CA ARG A 426 -7.25 20.86 -8.26
C ARG A 426 -8.61 21.49 -7.97
N ALA A 427 -8.72 22.17 -6.83
CA ALA A 427 -9.96 22.77 -6.39
C ALA A 427 -9.69 24.02 -5.54
N LEU A 428 -10.65 24.94 -5.57
CA LEU A 428 -10.74 26.08 -4.66
C LEU A 428 -11.86 25.79 -3.67
N ILE A 429 -11.56 25.93 -2.37
CA ILE A 429 -12.49 25.58 -1.29
C ILE A 429 -12.55 26.77 -0.32
N ARG A 430 -13.75 27.18 0.06
CA ARG A 430 -13.97 28.12 1.18
C ARG A 430 -14.99 27.57 2.17
N HIS A 431 -14.78 27.87 3.44
CA HIS A 431 -15.66 27.53 4.55
C HIS A 431 -15.80 28.74 5.49
N LYS A 432 -16.82 28.74 6.33
CA LYS A 432 -17.04 29.78 7.33
C LYS A 432 -15.91 29.79 8.37
N ALA A 433 -15.36 30.96 8.68
CA ALA A 433 -14.29 31.12 9.66
C ALA A 433 -14.80 30.87 11.10
N PRO A 434 -13.96 30.34 12.01
CA PRO A 434 -14.28 30.21 13.43
C PRO A 434 -14.39 31.58 14.11
N GLN A 435 -15.01 31.64 15.29
CA GLN A 435 -15.19 32.89 16.04
C GLN A 435 -13.86 33.44 16.59
N GLU A 436 -12.95 32.57 17.00
CA GLU A 436 -11.65 32.95 17.57
C GLU A 436 -10.48 32.50 16.67
N VAL A 437 -9.42 33.31 16.63
CA VAL A 437 -8.20 33.04 15.85
C VAL A 437 -6.95 33.48 16.63
N LEU A 438 -5.84 32.78 16.42
CA LEU A 438 -4.54 33.10 16.99
C LEU A 438 -3.74 34.05 16.08
N VAL A 439 -3.08 35.04 16.68
CA VAL A 439 -2.21 35.99 15.97
C VAL A 439 -0.76 35.73 16.36
N VAL A 440 0.02 35.12 15.47
CA VAL A 440 1.43 34.82 15.70
C VAL A 440 2.30 35.97 15.21
N ARG A 441 3.05 36.59 16.14
CA ARG A 441 4.01 37.65 15.84
C ARG A 441 5.45 37.13 15.99
N THR A 442 6.24 37.19 14.92
CA THR A 442 7.65 36.81 14.96
C THR A 442 8.50 37.91 15.61
N LYS A 443 9.66 37.55 16.17
CA LYS A 443 10.65 38.51 16.70
C LYS A 443 11.14 39.53 15.65
N THR A 444 10.99 39.23 14.37
CA THR A 444 11.32 40.12 13.25
C THR A 444 10.18 41.06 12.85
N GLY A 445 9.03 40.98 13.54
CA GLY A 445 7.88 41.86 13.37
C GLY A 445 6.86 41.41 12.32
N ARG A 446 6.93 40.17 11.83
CA ARG A 446 5.89 39.62 10.95
C ARG A 446 4.74 39.10 11.77
N ILE A 447 3.53 39.23 11.24
CA ILE A 447 2.30 38.81 11.88
C ILE A 447 1.60 37.85 10.92
N THR A 448 1.13 36.71 11.40
CA THR A 448 0.25 35.79 10.67
C THR A 448 -0.93 35.43 11.57
N VAL A 449 -2.10 35.24 10.96
CA VAL A 449 -3.33 34.85 11.66
C VAL A 449 -3.60 33.40 11.31
N ILE A 450 -3.82 32.57 12.33
CA ILE A 450 -4.02 31.13 12.20
C ILE A 450 -5.10 30.68 13.18
N THR A 451 -5.81 29.59 12.90
CA THR A 451 -6.67 28.94 13.90
C THR A 451 -5.83 28.08 14.86
N GLU A 452 -6.39 27.70 16.01
CA GLU A 452 -5.69 26.88 17.02
C GLU A 452 -5.18 25.55 16.47
N ASP A 453 -5.85 24.99 15.47
CA ASP A 453 -5.52 23.71 14.87
C ASP A 453 -4.53 23.78 13.69
N HIS A 454 -4.07 24.98 13.33
CA HIS A 454 -3.06 25.13 12.27
C HIS A 454 -1.72 24.52 12.65
N SER A 455 -1.25 23.53 11.90
CA SER A 455 0.13 23.07 12.06
C SER A 455 1.10 24.04 11.36
N LEU A 456 2.08 24.53 12.10
CA LEU A 456 3.22 25.29 11.59
C LEU A 456 4.34 24.30 11.25
N VAL A 457 5.11 24.58 10.20
CA VAL A 457 6.41 23.92 10.06
C VAL A 457 7.37 24.61 11.03
N ALA A 458 8.10 23.86 11.84
CA ALA A 458 9.11 24.39 12.74
C ALA A 458 10.41 23.60 12.66
N TYR A 459 11.53 24.31 12.80
CA TYR A 459 12.86 23.76 12.96
C TYR A 459 13.20 23.67 14.44
N ASP A 460 13.44 22.45 14.90
CA ASP A 460 13.77 22.13 16.30
C ASP A 460 15.28 22.15 16.58
N GLY A 461 16.11 22.53 15.61
CA GLY A 461 17.57 22.48 15.69
C GLY A 461 18.19 21.27 15.00
N ARG A 462 17.39 20.27 14.59
CA ARG A 462 17.86 19.09 13.84
C ARG A 462 17.11 18.89 12.54
N LYS A 463 15.78 19.02 12.54
CA LYS A 463 14.93 18.77 11.36
C LYS A 463 13.72 19.69 11.29
N LEU A 464 13.12 19.79 10.10
CA LEU A 464 11.82 20.43 9.90
C LEU A 464 10.72 19.45 10.29
N ARG A 465 9.82 19.85 11.19
CA ARG A 465 8.65 19.05 11.55
C ARG A 465 7.40 19.93 11.69
N PRO A 466 6.21 19.39 11.38
CA PRO A 466 4.95 20.08 11.69
C PRO A 466 4.74 20.11 13.21
N VAL A 467 4.30 21.24 13.74
CA VAL A 467 4.01 21.49 15.17
C VAL A 467 2.77 22.36 15.31
N LYS A 468 2.06 22.30 16.44
CA LYS A 468 0.99 23.29 16.71
C LYS A 468 1.57 24.65 17.13
N PRO A 469 0.81 25.75 17.01
CA PRO A 469 1.32 27.10 17.30
C PRO A 469 1.74 27.27 18.75
N ASP A 470 0.96 26.73 19.67
CA ASP A 470 1.26 26.71 21.10
C ASP A 470 2.54 25.94 21.41
N GLU A 471 2.76 24.80 20.75
CA GLU A 471 3.97 24.00 20.92
C GLU A 471 5.20 24.76 20.37
N ALA A 472 5.06 25.41 19.20
CA ALA A 472 6.10 26.25 18.64
C ALA A 472 6.47 27.41 19.58
N PHE A 473 5.47 28.03 20.20
CA PHE A 473 5.66 29.15 21.12
C PHE A 473 6.30 28.70 22.45
N LYS A 474 5.74 27.67 23.10
CA LYS A 474 6.25 27.11 24.37
C LYS A 474 7.69 26.66 24.24
N ASN A 475 8.02 25.93 23.17
CA ASN A 475 9.36 25.38 22.95
C ASN A 475 10.30 26.33 22.20
N LYS A 476 9.85 27.55 21.89
CA LYS A 476 10.64 28.58 21.19
C LYS A 476 11.24 28.07 19.87
N PHE A 477 10.54 27.20 19.14
CA PHE A 477 11.04 26.63 17.89
C PHE A 477 11.21 27.70 16.82
N LEU A 478 12.16 27.47 15.90
CA LEU A 478 12.39 28.37 14.79
C LEU A 478 11.41 28.05 13.67
N ILE A 479 10.40 28.89 13.47
CA ILE A 479 9.50 28.76 12.32
C ILE A 479 10.29 29.20 11.05
N PRO A 480 10.61 28.28 10.13
CA PRO A 480 11.35 28.60 8.93
C PRO A 480 10.46 29.50 8.07
N ILE A 481 10.99 30.68 7.75
CA ILE A 481 10.39 31.56 6.78
C ILE A 481 10.95 31.16 5.42
N LEU A 482 10.06 30.90 4.45
CA LEU A 482 10.47 30.66 3.08
C LEU A 482 11.17 31.93 2.54
N THR A 483 12.48 31.86 2.39
CA THR A 483 13.32 32.95 1.84
C THR A 483 13.72 32.68 0.39
N ARG A 484 13.46 31.47 -0.11
CA ARG A 484 13.82 30.99 -1.45
C ARG A 484 12.60 30.35 -2.09
N ILE A 485 12.28 30.76 -3.32
CA ILE A 485 11.37 30.05 -4.20
C ILE A 485 12.23 29.41 -5.29
N PRO A 486 12.56 28.12 -5.22
CA PRO A 486 13.28 27.46 -6.30
C PRO A 486 12.31 27.16 -7.44
N LEU A 487 12.57 27.78 -8.58
CA LEU A 487 11.91 27.45 -9.84
C LEU A 487 12.69 26.27 -10.46
N SER A 488 11.99 25.19 -10.77
CA SER A 488 12.58 24.01 -11.43
C SER A 488 12.61 24.21 -12.95
N THR A 489 13.75 23.91 -13.58
CA THR A 489 13.91 23.93 -15.05
C THR A 489 13.28 22.74 -15.76
N LYS A 490 12.91 21.66 -15.04
CA LYS A 490 12.52 20.38 -15.66
C LYS A 490 11.04 20.28 -16.07
N ARG A 491 10.17 21.20 -15.62
CA ARG A 491 8.74 21.28 -16.02
C ARG A 491 8.20 22.70 -15.88
N SER A 492 8.88 23.67 -16.46
CA SER A 492 8.40 25.05 -16.51
C SER A 492 7.75 25.33 -17.87
N LEU A 493 6.46 25.68 -17.89
CA LEU A 493 5.75 26.12 -19.11
C LEU A 493 6.36 27.41 -19.71
N ILE A 494 7.19 28.14 -18.93
CA ILE A 494 7.92 29.35 -19.34
C ILE A 494 9.35 29.32 -18.81
N HIS A 495 10.33 29.59 -19.66
CA HIS A 495 11.75 29.56 -19.32
C HIS A 495 12.35 30.94 -18.97
N GLU A 496 11.71 32.05 -19.38
CA GLU A 496 12.24 33.42 -19.24
C GLU A 496 11.13 34.45 -19.00
N VAL A 497 11.45 35.56 -18.32
CA VAL A 497 10.57 36.73 -18.14
C VAL A 497 11.22 38.00 -18.66
N MET A 498 10.40 38.91 -19.19
CA MET A 498 10.83 40.23 -19.65
C MET A 498 10.83 41.22 -18.49
N VAL A 499 12.00 41.76 -18.15
CA VAL A 499 12.17 42.87 -17.21
C VAL A 499 12.64 44.09 -18.01
N GLY A 500 11.71 44.99 -18.34
CA GLY A 500 11.97 46.04 -19.33
C GLY A 500 12.27 45.43 -20.70
N ARG A 501 13.47 45.68 -21.24
CA ARG A 501 13.96 45.04 -22.49
C ARG A 501 14.79 43.78 -22.26
N ARG A 502 14.98 43.34 -21.01
CA ARG A 502 15.88 42.23 -20.65
C ARG A 502 15.12 40.92 -20.56
N LYS A 503 15.64 39.86 -21.19
CA LYS A 503 15.19 38.48 -21.00
C LYS A 503 15.92 37.90 -19.79
N VAL A 504 15.19 37.53 -18.76
CA VAL A 504 15.74 36.99 -17.50
C VAL A 504 15.27 35.55 -17.33
N PRO A 505 16.17 34.56 -17.26
CA PRO A 505 15.78 33.17 -17.09
C PRO A 505 15.12 32.92 -15.72
N LEU A 506 14.04 32.13 -15.72
CA LEU A 506 13.32 31.72 -14.51
C LEU A 506 14.03 30.55 -13.82
N ASP A 507 15.24 30.80 -13.33
CA ASP A 507 16.07 29.82 -12.65
C ASP A 507 16.03 29.93 -11.12
N ILE A 508 16.76 29.03 -10.45
CA ILE A 508 16.90 28.99 -8.99
C ILE A 508 17.39 30.32 -8.41
N ASP A 509 18.25 31.05 -9.12
CA ASP A 509 18.86 32.28 -8.63
C ASP A 509 17.88 33.45 -8.76
N PHE A 510 17.15 33.54 -9.87
CA PHE A 510 16.07 34.53 -10.00
C PHE A 510 14.96 34.27 -8.97
N GLY A 511 14.57 33.02 -8.77
CA GLY A 511 13.62 32.62 -7.73
C GLY A 511 14.13 32.89 -6.30
N TYR A 512 15.46 32.81 -6.06
CA TYR A 512 16.08 33.21 -4.80
C TYR A 512 15.97 34.72 -4.55
N LEU A 513 16.19 35.54 -5.59
CA LEU A 513 16.02 36.99 -5.51
C LEU A 513 14.57 37.38 -5.23
N VAL A 514 13.61 36.78 -5.94
CA VAL A 514 12.16 37.00 -5.74
C VAL A 514 11.75 36.59 -4.32
N GLY A 515 12.22 35.43 -3.83
CA GLY A 515 11.94 34.96 -2.47
C GLY A 515 12.50 35.90 -1.39
N CYS A 516 13.75 36.36 -1.54
CA CYS A 516 14.35 37.33 -0.63
C CYS A 516 13.63 38.67 -0.67
N PHE A 517 13.19 39.09 -1.86
CA PHE A 517 12.39 40.29 -2.01
C PHE A 517 11.01 40.14 -1.37
N ILE A 518 10.27 39.05 -1.57
CA ILE A 518 8.96 38.83 -0.93
C ILE A 518 9.12 38.80 0.60
N GLY A 519 10.15 38.11 1.09
CA GLY A 519 10.44 38.02 2.52
C GLY A 519 10.83 39.35 3.15
N ASN A 520 11.96 39.94 2.74
CA ASN A 520 12.59 41.07 3.43
C ASN A 520 12.87 42.27 2.50
N GLY A 521 12.28 42.28 1.30
CA GLY A 521 12.35 43.38 0.35
C GLY A 521 11.35 44.50 0.62
N ALA A 522 11.55 45.68 0.04
CA ALA A 522 10.59 46.78 -0.02
C ALA A 522 10.89 47.65 -1.25
N VAL A 523 9.89 48.38 -1.73
CA VAL A 523 10.11 49.47 -2.70
C VAL A 523 10.12 50.79 -1.92
N ILE A 524 11.15 51.60 -2.13
CA ILE A 524 11.32 52.91 -1.46
C ILE A 524 11.35 54.00 -2.52
N LYS A 525 10.58 55.06 -2.29
CA LYS A 525 10.56 56.26 -3.13
C LYS A 525 11.38 57.36 -2.45
N ALA A 526 12.53 57.72 -3.03
CA ALA A 526 13.34 58.84 -2.57
C ALA A 526 13.24 59.97 -3.58
N THR A 527 12.63 61.10 -3.19
CA THR A 527 12.46 62.36 -3.94
C THR A 527 11.89 62.23 -5.36
N ALA A 528 12.58 61.61 -6.32
CA ALA A 528 12.16 61.35 -7.69
C ALA A 528 12.39 59.91 -8.21
N GLU A 529 13.17 59.07 -7.50
CA GLU A 529 13.51 57.71 -7.94
C GLU A 529 12.96 56.63 -7.00
N GLU A 530 12.37 55.59 -7.58
CA GLU A 530 11.97 54.38 -6.85
C GLU A 530 13.08 53.33 -6.89
N LYS A 531 13.31 52.64 -5.78
CA LYS A 531 14.33 51.59 -5.67
C LYS A 531 13.83 50.37 -4.92
N VAL A 532 14.30 49.20 -5.33
CA VAL A 532 14.08 47.93 -4.63
C VAL A 532 15.16 47.79 -3.55
N GLU A 533 14.74 47.53 -2.31
CA GLU A 533 15.64 47.36 -1.17
C GLU A 533 15.39 46.01 -0.48
N ILE A 534 16.41 45.17 -0.35
CA ILE A 534 16.35 43.89 0.38
C ILE A 534 17.25 43.97 1.60
N ARG A 535 16.74 43.53 2.76
CA ARG A 535 17.48 43.54 4.03
C ARG A 535 17.79 42.13 4.51
N THR A 536 19.00 41.93 5.01
CA THR A 536 19.40 40.67 5.62
C THR A 536 20.44 40.90 6.72
N THR A 537 20.43 40.06 7.75
CA THR A 537 21.50 40.02 8.78
C THR A 537 22.61 39.03 8.41
N ASP A 538 22.45 38.27 7.34
CA ASP A 538 23.39 37.25 6.87
C ASP A 538 24.23 37.79 5.71
N PHE A 539 25.56 37.75 5.87
CA PHE A 539 26.52 38.20 4.86
C PHE A 539 26.51 37.34 3.59
N ASN A 540 26.34 36.02 3.72
CA ASN A 540 26.31 35.11 2.57
C ASN A 540 25.08 35.38 1.70
N VAL A 541 23.94 35.66 2.33
CA VAL A 541 22.71 36.08 1.64
C VAL A 541 22.95 37.41 0.91
N ALA A 542 23.59 38.39 1.57
CA ALA A 542 23.88 39.69 0.95
C ALA A 542 24.82 39.56 -0.26
N LYS A 543 25.92 38.80 -0.12
CA LYS A 543 26.90 38.53 -1.18
C LYS A 543 26.24 37.83 -2.37
N ARG A 544 25.40 36.82 -2.11
CA ARG A 544 24.66 36.10 -3.15
C ARG A 544 23.67 37.00 -3.88
N LEU A 545 22.90 37.82 -3.16
CA LEU A 545 21.95 38.75 -3.78
C LEU A 545 22.65 39.76 -4.70
N VAL A 546 23.79 40.32 -4.28
CA VAL A 546 24.58 41.23 -5.12
C VAL A 546 25.07 40.53 -6.39
N ARG A 547 25.53 39.28 -6.26
CA ARG A 547 25.92 38.46 -7.40
C ARG A 547 24.75 38.21 -8.36
N ILE A 548 23.60 37.79 -7.84
CA ILE A 548 22.41 37.52 -8.68
C ILE A 548 21.95 38.78 -9.42
N VAL A 549 21.91 39.93 -8.75
CA VAL A 549 21.51 41.20 -9.39
C VAL A 549 22.51 41.60 -10.50
N LYS A 550 23.80 41.37 -10.27
CA LYS A 550 24.83 41.62 -11.28
C LYS A 550 24.74 40.65 -12.45
N ASP A 551 24.68 39.35 -12.18
CA ASP A 551 24.84 38.29 -13.17
C ASP A 551 23.53 38.03 -13.95
N LYS A 552 22.36 38.19 -13.32
CA LYS A 552 21.04 37.87 -13.92
C LYS A 552 20.27 39.10 -14.40
N LEU A 553 20.40 40.23 -13.70
CA LEU A 553 19.69 41.46 -14.04
C LEU A 553 20.58 42.49 -14.75
N SER A 554 21.89 42.22 -14.85
CA SER A 554 22.89 43.10 -15.45
C SER A 554 22.94 44.50 -14.81
N VAL A 555 22.68 44.59 -13.49
CA VAL A 555 22.64 45.85 -12.73
C VAL A 555 23.57 45.79 -11.53
N LYS A 556 24.17 46.92 -11.15
CA LYS A 556 24.94 47.04 -9.90
C LYS A 556 24.00 47.38 -8.74
N ALA A 557 23.99 46.54 -7.71
CA ALA A 557 23.31 46.84 -6.45
C ALA A 557 24.22 47.63 -5.51
N LYS A 558 23.70 48.67 -4.85
CA LYS A 558 24.40 49.38 -3.76
C LYS A 558 24.20 48.65 -2.44
N VAL A 559 25.27 48.40 -1.70
CA VAL A 559 25.21 47.71 -0.40
C VAL A 559 25.52 48.69 0.72
N TYR A 560 24.63 48.78 1.69
CA TYR A 560 24.82 49.57 2.90
C TYR A 560 24.90 48.64 4.11
N VAL A 561 25.82 48.93 5.03
CA VAL A 561 25.98 48.16 6.27
C VAL A 561 25.67 49.06 7.45
N ARG A 562 24.68 48.70 8.25
CA ARG A 562 24.40 49.35 9.54
C ARG A 562 24.86 48.44 10.67
N LYS A 563 25.77 48.94 11.52
CA LYS A 563 26.11 48.26 12.78
C LYS A 563 24.99 48.53 13.79
N THR A 564 24.42 47.47 14.34
CA THR A 564 23.47 47.51 15.47
C THR A 564 24.14 46.80 16.65
N SER A 565 23.74 47.14 17.88
CA SER A 565 24.38 46.69 19.14
C SER A 565 24.61 45.18 19.29
N ARG A 566 23.92 44.33 18.51
CA ARG A 566 24.14 42.87 18.51
C ARG A 566 24.41 42.23 17.13
N ARG A 567 24.16 42.91 15.99
CA ARG A 567 24.30 42.34 14.63
C ARG A 567 24.53 43.41 13.54
N ARG A 568 25.22 43.04 12.45
CA ARG A 568 25.34 43.84 11.21
C ARG A 568 24.11 43.62 10.34
N LEU A 569 23.46 44.71 9.91
CA LEU A 569 22.34 44.68 8.96
C LEU A 569 22.84 45.10 7.58
N TRP A 570 22.74 44.21 6.62
CA TRP A 570 23.08 44.44 5.22
C TRP A 570 21.82 44.87 4.46
N LYS A 571 21.94 45.96 3.71
CA LYS A 571 20.87 46.56 2.92
C LYS A 571 21.33 46.63 1.47
N ILE A 572 20.71 45.82 0.61
CA ILE A 572 20.98 45.74 -0.82
C ILE A 572 19.95 46.61 -1.53
N SER A 573 20.39 47.64 -2.25
CA SER A 573 19.54 48.60 -2.95
C SER A 573 19.78 48.51 -4.46
N ILE A 574 18.73 48.24 -5.21
CA ILE A 574 18.72 48.15 -6.68
C ILE A 574 17.99 49.39 -7.20
N ASN A 575 18.71 50.24 -7.92
CA ASN A 575 18.18 51.48 -8.48
C ASN A 575 18.03 51.36 -10.00
N ASP A 576 16.97 50.69 -10.44
CA ASP A 576 16.66 50.44 -11.85
C ASP A 576 15.14 50.43 -12.01
N GLN A 577 14.61 51.33 -12.85
CA GLN A 577 13.16 51.56 -12.96
C GLN A 577 12.42 50.42 -13.65
N ASP A 578 13.07 49.71 -14.58
CA ASP A 578 12.46 48.55 -15.25
C ASP A 578 12.29 47.38 -14.27
N ILE A 579 13.30 47.16 -13.42
CA ILE A 579 13.24 46.19 -12.33
C ILE A 579 12.14 46.60 -11.35
N VAL A 580 12.14 47.85 -10.89
CA VAL A 580 11.13 48.33 -9.95
C VAL A 580 9.71 48.17 -10.51
N LYS A 581 9.49 48.55 -11.77
CA LYS A 581 8.20 48.40 -12.46
C LYS A 581 7.80 46.94 -12.57
N TRP A 582 8.72 46.05 -12.94
CA TRP A 582 8.46 44.62 -13.01
C TRP A 582 8.06 44.03 -11.66
N PHE A 583 8.80 44.36 -10.60
CA PHE A 583 8.51 43.92 -9.24
C PHE A 583 7.16 44.47 -8.74
N LYS A 584 6.77 45.69 -9.13
CA LYS A 584 5.44 46.26 -8.83
C LYS A 584 4.35 45.52 -9.59
N SER A 585 4.43 45.46 -10.92
CA SER A 585 3.37 44.91 -11.78
C SER A 585 3.16 43.39 -11.68
N ASN A 586 4.15 42.63 -11.23
CA ASN A 586 4.05 41.16 -11.15
C ASN A 586 3.96 40.63 -9.71
N LEU A 587 4.38 41.39 -8.70
CA LEU A 587 4.36 40.92 -7.31
C LEU A 587 3.41 41.70 -6.39
N TYR A 588 2.82 42.82 -6.83
CA TYR A 588 1.84 43.58 -6.05
C TYR A 588 0.71 44.14 -6.92
N ASP A 589 -0.53 43.74 -6.67
CA ASP A 589 -1.68 44.30 -7.41
C ASP A 589 -2.26 45.59 -6.80
N ASN A 590 -1.97 45.93 -5.53
CA ASN A 590 -2.53 47.12 -4.87
C ASN A 590 -1.56 47.77 -3.86
N ILE A 591 -0.82 48.81 -4.27
CA ILE A 591 0.11 49.55 -3.40
C ILE A 591 -0.61 50.74 -2.75
N ARG A 592 -0.99 50.65 -1.47
CA ARG A 592 -1.44 51.83 -0.69
C ARG A 592 -0.25 52.54 -0.05
N CYS A 593 -0.06 53.83 -0.38
CA CYS A 593 0.99 54.67 0.21
C CYS A 593 0.53 55.26 1.55
N LYS A 594 1.24 54.98 2.66
CA LYS A 594 1.12 55.76 3.91
C LYS A 594 2.14 56.92 3.88
N ARG A 595 1.69 58.17 3.96
CA ARG A 595 2.56 59.36 4.12
C ARG A 595 3.00 59.49 5.58
N ARG A 596 4.31 59.50 5.84
CA ARG A 596 4.89 60.15 7.03
C ARG A 596 6.01 61.11 6.58
N SER A 597 6.11 62.22 7.30
CA SER A 597 6.96 63.41 7.11
C SER A 597 8.27 63.24 6.32
N LYS A 598 8.47 64.13 5.33
CA LYS A 598 9.64 64.43 4.47
C LYS A 598 10.44 63.27 3.84
N HIS A 599 10.22 62.02 4.22
CA HIS A 599 10.73 60.80 3.58
C HIS A 599 9.57 59.80 3.48
N LEU A 600 9.08 59.52 2.26
CA LEU A 600 8.07 58.49 2.04
C LEU A 600 8.70 57.11 2.28
N VAL A 601 8.45 56.54 3.46
CA VAL A 601 9.04 55.26 3.90
C VAL A 601 7.96 54.18 4.04
N LYS A 602 8.30 52.99 3.49
CA LYS A 602 7.65 51.67 3.55
C LYS A 602 6.40 51.46 2.67
N CYS A 603 6.63 51.08 1.41
CA CYS A 603 5.77 50.08 0.79
C CYS A 603 6.21 48.70 1.29
N LYS A 604 5.90 48.37 2.55
CA LYS A 604 5.84 46.99 3.12
C LYS A 604 5.58 47.02 4.63
N VAL A 605 4.46 46.46 5.02
CA VAL A 605 4.44 45.04 5.43
C VAL A 605 3.47 44.36 4.45
N ILE A 606 3.41 43.02 4.41
CA ILE A 606 2.21 42.29 3.94
C ILE A 606 0.97 43.14 4.28
N PRO A 607 0.02 43.34 3.37
CA PRO A 607 -1.02 44.33 3.57
C PRO A 607 -1.64 44.21 4.98
N GLU A 608 -1.65 45.31 5.75
CA GLU A 608 -2.55 45.44 6.89
C GLU A 608 -3.97 45.52 6.32
N PHE A 609 -4.52 44.39 5.89
CA PHE A 609 -5.95 44.24 5.66
C PHE A 609 -6.51 43.54 6.88
N ALA A 610 -7.17 44.33 7.70
CA ALA A 610 -7.97 43.86 8.82
C ALA A 610 -9.07 42.96 8.25
N TYR A 611 -8.98 41.66 8.51
CA TYR A 611 -10.16 40.93 8.90
C TYR A 611 -10.57 41.53 10.25
N ASN A 612 -11.77 42.10 10.34
CA ASN A 612 -12.37 42.33 11.64
C ASN A 612 -12.64 40.93 12.20
N ALA A 613 -11.73 40.45 13.05
CA ALA A 613 -12.01 39.28 13.86
C ALA A 613 -13.39 39.49 14.52
N PRO A 614 -14.29 38.50 14.49
CA PRO A 614 -15.38 38.46 15.44
C PRO A 614 -14.80 38.63 16.84
N LYS A 615 -15.55 39.33 17.70
CA LYS A 615 -15.13 39.65 19.07
C LYS A 615 -14.61 38.43 19.82
#